data_AF-A0AA50UFP2-F1
#
_entry.id   AF-A0AA50UFP2-F1
#
_cell.length_a   1.000
_cell.length_b   1.000
_cell.length_c   1.000
_cell.angle_alpha   90.00
_cell.angle_beta   90.00
_cell.angle_gamma   90.00
#
_symmetry.space_group_name_H-M   'P 1'
#
loop_
_entity.id
_entity.type
_entity.pdbx_description
1 polymer ?
#
loop_
_entity_poly.entity_id
_entity_poly.type
_entity_poly.pdbx_seq_one_letter_code
_entity_poly.pdbx_strand_id
1 'polypeptide(L)' 'TFPAECVEATVPSGETRRRLTKADVAPIDAWRIMMALKSGLLAETCWALDILNILLFDDNCIGYFGL' A
#
# COMPACT_ATOMS: atom_id res chain seq x y z
N THR A 1 -0.17 -33.73 18.22
CA THR A 1 -0.50 -33.20 16.88
C THR A 1 -2.00 -33.13 16.75
N PHE A 2 -2.55 -31.96 16.41
CA PHE A 2 -3.97 -31.80 16.15
C PHE A 2 -4.33 -32.39 14.77
N PRO A 3 -5.56 -32.92 14.57
CA PRO A 3 -6.02 -33.38 13.26
C PRO A 3 -5.93 -32.27 12.20
N ALA A 4 -5.67 -32.61 10.95
CA ALA A 4 -5.48 -31.63 9.87
C ALA A 4 -6.71 -30.74 9.62
N GLU A 5 -7.90 -31.22 9.97
CA GLU A 5 -9.17 -30.51 9.83
C GLU A 5 -9.45 -29.53 10.99
N CYS A 6 -8.63 -29.55 12.05
CA CYS A 6 -8.80 -28.68 13.20
C CYS A 6 -8.15 -27.30 12.95
N VAL A 7 -8.75 -26.25 13.49
CA VAL A 7 -8.23 -24.87 13.37
C VAL A 7 -6.80 -24.78 13.93
N GLU A 8 -6.48 -25.56 14.96
CA GLU A 8 -5.17 -25.64 15.60
C GLU A 8 -4.08 -26.26 14.71
N ALA A 9 -4.43 -26.95 13.63
CA ALA A 9 -3.51 -27.50 12.64
C ALA A 9 -3.33 -26.57 11.41
N THR A 10 -4.01 -25.42 11.38
CA THR A 10 -3.92 -24.46 10.28
C THR A 10 -2.49 -23.93 10.15
N VAL A 11 -1.86 -24.17 8.99
CA VAL A 11 -0.55 -23.61 8.65
C VAL A 11 -0.70 -22.25 7.97
N PRO A 12 0.19 -21.29 8.24
CA PRO A 12 0.15 -20.00 7.57
C PRO A 12 0.40 -20.19 6.06
N SER A 13 -0.34 -19.45 5.23
CA SER A 13 -0.04 -19.37 3.80
C SER A 13 1.34 -18.74 3.62
N GLY A 14 2.25 -19.46 2.96
CA GLY A 14 3.61 -19.02 2.67
C GLY A 14 3.73 -18.06 1.48
N GLU A 15 2.63 -17.45 1.06
CA GLU A 15 2.64 -16.54 -0.08
C GLU A 15 3.44 -15.28 0.23
N THR A 16 4.50 -15.06 -0.55
CA THR A 16 5.28 -13.83 -0.45
C THR A 16 4.50 -12.68 -1.06
N ARG A 17 4.31 -11.60 -0.31
CA ARG A 17 3.67 -10.39 -0.85
C ARG A 17 4.67 -9.65 -1.70
N ARG A 18 4.36 -9.50 -2.99
CA ARG A 18 5.15 -8.67 -3.91
C ARG A 18 5.09 -7.22 -3.45
N ARG A 19 6.26 -6.58 -3.44
CA ARG A 19 6.40 -5.15 -3.22
C ARG A 19 5.99 -4.37 -4.48
N LEU A 20 5.18 -3.33 -4.28
CA LEU A 20 4.83 -2.37 -5.33
C LEU A 20 5.87 -1.24 -5.39
N THR A 21 6.13 -0.76 -6.60
CA THR A 21 7.07 0.32 -6.89
C THR A 21 6.35 1.45 -7.63
N LYS A 22 7.02 2.59 -7.86
CA LYS A 22 6.44 3.67 -8.69
C LYS A 22 5.95 3.16 -10.05
N ALA A 23 6.63 2.20 -10.66
CA ALA A 23 6.26 1.67 -11.97
C ALA A 23 4.93 0.91 -11.98
N ASP A 24 4.49 0.41 -10.81
CA ASP A 24 3.20 -0.28 -10.65
C ASP A 24 2.05 0.71 -10.36
N VAL A 25 2.37 2.00 -10.14
CA VAL A 25 1.41 3.07 -9.86
C VAL A 25 1.21 3.91 -11.11
N ALA A 26 -0.05 4.16 -11.49
CA ALA A 26 -0.35 5.06 -12.59
C ALA A 26 0.17 6.49 -12.30
N PRO A 27 0.58 7.26 -13.32
CA PRO A 27 0.96 8.65 -13.14
C PRO A 27 -0.13 9.43 -12.40
N ILE A 28 0.23 10.05 -11.28
CA ILE A 28 -0.72 10.73 -10.39
C ILE A 28 -0.17 12.09 -9.98
N ASP A 29 -1.02 13.10 -9.98
CA ASP A 29 -0.67 14.43 -9.50
C ASP A 29 -0.71 14.49 -7.96
N ALA A 30 0.23 15.22 -7.36
CA ALA A 30 0.26 15.46 -5.92
C ALA A 30 -1.08 15.99 -5.38
N TRP A 31 -1.75 16.86 -6.14
CA TRP A 31 -3.06 17.42 -5.79
C TRP A 31 -4.13 16.36 -5.55
N ARG A 32 -4.13 15.28 -6.35
CA ARG A 32 -5.13 14.21 -6.22
C ARG A 32 -4.98 13.48 -4.89
N ILE A 33 -3.74 13.21 -4.47
CA ILE A 33 -3.44 12.62 -3.17
C ILE A 33 -3.91 13.56 -2.05
N MET A 34 -3.62 14.85 -2.15
CA MET A 34 -4.07 15.85 -1.17
C MET A 34 -5.59 15.91 -1.03
N MET A 35 -6.32 15.89 -2.16
CA MET A 35 -7.78 15.93 -2.15
C MET A 35 -8.40 14.64 -1.60
N ALA A 36 -7.81 13.48 -1.91
CA ALA A 36 -8.24 12.20 -1.36
C ALA A 36 -8.10 12.18 0.18
N LEU A 37 -6.97 12.66 0.71
CA LEU A 37 -6.76 12.81 2.16
C LEU A 37 -7.71 13.85 2.78
N LYS A 38 -7.96 14.98 2.10
CA LYS A 38 -8.84 16.05 2.57
C LYS A 38 -10.32 15.66 2.58
N SER A 39 -10.70 14.64 1.79
CA SER A 39 -12.09 14.18 1.70
C SER A 39 -12.59 13.51 2.98
N GLY A 40 -11.70 12.91 3.78
CA GLY A 40 -12.04 12.18 5.00
C GLY A 40 -12.78 10.85 4.76
N LEU A 41 -12.96 10.42 3.50
CA LEU A 41 -13.54 9.13 3.18
C LEU A 41 -12.52 8.02 3.45
N LEU A 42 -12.94 6.94 4.11
CA LEU A 42 -12.05 5.84 4.50
C LEU A 42 -11.32 5.24 3.29
N ALA A 43 -12.06 4.92 2.22
CA ALA A 43 -11.49 4.32 1.02
C ALA A 43 -10.47 5.24 0.33
N GLU A 44 -10.80 6.54 0.19
CA GLU A 44 -9.91 7.53 -0.42
C GLU A 44 -8.66 7.78 0.43
N THR A 45 -8.81 7.79 1.75
CA THR A 45 -7.69 7.97 2.69
C THR A 45 -6.77 6.76 2.66
N CYS A 46 -7.30 5.54 2.70
CA CYS A 46 -6.51 4.32 2.55
C CYS A 46 -5.78 4.31 1.22
N TRP A 47 -6.48 4.61 0.13
CA TRP A 47 -5.88 4.71 -1.20
C TRP A 47 -4.73 5.72 -1.22
N ALA A 48 -4.93 6.94 -0.71
CA ALA A 48 -3.89 7.96 -0.69
C ALA A 48 -2.67 7.58 0.16
N LEU A 49 -2.90 6.93 1.31
CA LEU A 49 -1.82 6.45 2.19
C LEU A 49 -1.03 5.32 1.54
N ASP A 50 -1.68 4.37 0.88
CA ASP A 50 -1.01 3.28 0.17
C ASP A 50 -0.13 3.82 -0.96
N ILE A 51 -0.65 4.77 -1.75
CA ILE A 51 0.12 5.44 -2.81
C ILE A 51 1.32 6.20 -2.23
N LEU A 52 1.13 6.98 -1.16
CA LEU A 52 2.22 7.68 -0.50
C LEU A 52 3.29 6.72 0.02
N ASN A 53 2.88 5.59 0.62
CA ASN A 53 3.81 4.61 1.15
C ASN A 53 4.65 3.96 0.04
N ILE A 54 4.06 3.69 -1.12
CA ILE A 54 4.79 3.18 -2.30
C ILE A 54 5.77 4.24 -2.83
N LEU A 55 5.32 5.47 -3.00
CA LEU A 55 6.12 6.54 -3.61
C LEU A 55 7.24 7.06 -2.69
N LEU A 56 7.00 7.18 -1.39
CA LEU A 56 8.01 7.63 -0.42
C LEU A 56 9.08 6.58 -0.17
N PHE A 57 8.76 5.31 -0.38
CA PHE A 57 9.75 4.25 -0.27
C PHE A 57 10.69 4.21 -1.49
N ASP A 58 10.22 4.60 -2.66
CA ASP A 58 11.04 4.61 -3.87
C ASP A 58 11.99 5.82 -3.87
N ASP A 59 13.30 5.59 -3.73
CA ASP A 59 14.34 6.64 -3.69
C ASP A 59 14.28 7.58 -4.92
N ASN A 60 13.74 7.12 -6.05
CA ASN A 60 13.56 7.91 -7.26
C ASN A 60 12.42 8.94 -7.18
N CYS A 61 11.54 8.82 -6.18
CA CYS A 61 10.36 9.67 -6.01
C CYS A 61 10.48 10.62 -4.82
N ILE A 62 11.42 10.41 -3.91
CA ILE A 62 11.58 11.24 -2.71
C ILE A 62 11.76 12.72 -3.07
N GLY A 63 12.50 13.02 -4.14
CA GLY A 63 12.71 14.40 -4.63
C GLY A 63 11.43 15.09 -5.14
N TYR A 64 10.38 14.34 -5.50
CA TYR A 64 9.08 14.90 -5.89
C TYR A 64 8.30 15.47 -4.69
N PHE A 65 8.60 15.00 -3.47
CA PHE A 65 8.00 15.46 -2.23
C PHE A 65 8.89 16.44 -1.46
N GLY A 66 9.87 17.05 -2.12
CA GLY A 66 10.68 18.13 -1.55
C GLY A 66 9.80 19.33 -1.20
N LEU A 67 9.37 19.38 0.07
CA LEU A 67 8.83 20.57 0.74
C LEU A 67 9.94 21.57 1.01
#